data_AF-A0A952XIN6-F1
#
_entry.id   AF-A0A952XIN6-F1
#
_cell.length_a   1.000
_cell.length_b   1.000
_cell.length_c   1.000
_cell.angle_alpha   90.00
_cell.angle_beta   90.00
_cell.angle_gamma   90.00
#
_symmetry.space_group_name_H-M   'P 1'
#
loop_
_entity.id
_entity.type
_entity.pdbx_description
1 polymer ?
#
loop_
_entity_poly.entity_id
_entity_poly.type
_entity_poly.pdbx_seq_one_letter_code
_entity_poly.pdbx_strand_id
1 'polypeptide(L)'
;MMKRIGLLCALMALGACASTQRTLSYSAGWPDADVMVGQQRYQIWFHQRDQTVLVQRGDPRPLGQMLAQNLTIYAADRSPGILTWGAVANAVLNPLGCYATEVTGADQMREIAYQCAQPVDMPAAVAAHREQWRRGVHAPAPTPPTQ
;
A
#
# COMPACT_ATOMS: atom_id res chain seq x y z
N MET A 1 -4.42 -16.80 -37.08
CA MET A 1 -4.98 -15.91 -36.03
C MET A 1 -4.88 -16.50 -34.60
N MET A 2 -4.74 -17.82 -34.42
CA MET A 2 -4.68 -18.52 -33.11
C MET A 2 -3.40 -18.30 -32.27
N LYS A 3 -2.25 -17.95 -32.87
CA LYS A 3 -0.98 -17.76 -32.14
C LYS A 3 -0.93 -16.51 -31.24
N ARG A 4 -1.79 -15.51 -31.49
CA ARG A 4 -1.78 -14.24 -30.74
C ARG A 4 -2.58 -14.32 -29.43
N ILE A 5 -3.60 -15.18 -29.37
CA ILE A 5 -4.49 -15.31 -28.20
C ILE A 5 -3.79 -16.06 -27.06
N GLY A 6 -3.02 -17.11 -27.36
CA GLY A 6 -2.25 -17.85 -26.34
C GLY A 6 -1.15 -17.01 -25.67
N LEU A 7 -0.56 -16.07 -26.42
CA LEU A 7 0.48 -15.17 -25.89
C LEU A 7 -0.11 -14.16 -24.89
N LEU A 8 -1.33 -13.68 -25.13
CA LEU A 8 -2.03 -12.76 -24.23
C LEU A 8 -2.42 -13.41 -22.89
N CYS A 9 -2.90 -14.66 -22.91
CA CYS A 9 -3.19 -15.39 -21.67
C CYS A 9 -1.94 -15.67 -20.83
N ALA A 10 -0.81 -15.98 -21.47
CA ALA A 10 0.46 -16.20 -20.76
C ALA A 10 0.99 -14.91 -20.12
N LEU A 11 0.88 -13.78 -20.82
CA LEU A 11 1.31 -12.47 -20.30
C LEU A 11 0.44 -12.00 -19.12
N MET A 12 -0.87 -12.24 -19.13
CA MET A 12 -1.75 -11.93 -18.00
C MET A 12 -1.46 -12.81 -16.78
N ALA A 13 -1.20 -14.11 -16.99
CA ALA A 13 -0.83 -15.01 -15.90
C ALA A 13 0.52 -14.63 -15.26
N LEU A 14 1.51 -14.24 -16.06
CA LEU A 14 2.83 -13.79 -15.57
C LEU A 14 2.74 -12.45 -14.82
N GLY A 15 1.91 -11.52 -15.29
CA GLY A 15 1.71 -10.22 -14.63
C GLY A 15 1.07 -10.34 -13.23
N ALA A 16 0.13 -11.26 -13.04
CA ALA A 16 -0.49 -11.52 -11.74
C ALA A 16 0.44 -12.25 -10.75
N CYS A 17 1.34 -13.10 -11.25
CA CYS A 17 2.34 -13.76 -10.40
C CYS A 17 3.42 -12.78 -9.92
N ALA A 18 3.88 -11.86 -10.77
CA ALA A 18 4.92 -10.90 -10.42
C ALA A 18 4.48 -9.92 -9.31
N SER A 19 3.24 -9.43 -9.38
CA SER A 19 2.68 -8.55 -8.35
C SER A 19 2.49 -9.27 -7.01
N THR A 20 2.02 -10.53 -7.03
CA THR A 20 1.88 -11.34 -5.81
C THR A 20 3.25 -11.66 -5.17
N GLN A 21 4.26 -11.98 -5.99
CA GLN A 21 5.64 -12.23 -5.53
C GLN A 21 6.26 -11.02 -4.83
N ARG A 22 5.95 -9.81 -5.28
CA ARG A 22 6.44 -8.58 -4.66
C ARG A 22 5.70 -8.27 -3.36
N THR A 23 4.39 -8.53 -3.25
CA THR A 23 3.70 -8.45 -1.96
C THR A 23 4.27 -9.43 -0.92
N LEU A 24 4.75 -10.60 -1.37
CA LEU A 24 5.40 -11.60 -0.50
C LEU A 24 6.79 -11.19 0.02
N SER A 25 7.42 -10.13 -0.51
CA SER A 25 8.68 -9.61 0.03
C SER A 25 8.47 -8.72 1.27
N TYR A 26 7.22 -8.36 1.58
CA TYR A 26 6.85 -7.69 2.83
C TYR A 26 6.76 -8.68 3.98
N SER A 27 6.91 -8.18 5.21
CA SER A 27 6.67 -8.99 6.41
C SER A 27 5.22 -9.44 6.46
N ALA A 28 4.99 -10.76 6.53
CA ALA A 28 3.65 -11.37 6.56
C ALA A 28 2.86 -11.07 7.85
N GLY A 29 3.41 -10.30 8.78
CA GLY A 29 2.83 -9.98 10.08
C GLY A 29 1.78 -8.85 10.05
N TRP A 30 1.51 -8.33 11.25
CA TRP A 30 0.62 -7.19 11.46
C TRP A 30 1.16 -5.92 10.76
N PRO A 31 0.27 -5.06 10.22
CA PRO A 31 0.67 -3.78 9.62
C PRO A 31 1.46 -2.93 10.61
N ASP A 32 2.34 -2.10 10.09
CA ASP A 32 3.10 -1.11 10.87
C ASP A 32 2.25 0.08 11.28
N ALA A 33 1.24 0.42 10.47
CA ALA A 33 0.32 1.52 10.75
C ALA A 33 -1.11 1.21 10.28
N ASP A 34 -2.06 1.85 10.96
CA ASP A 34 -3.45 1.93 10.58
C ASP A 34 -3.82 3.39 10.34
N VAL A 35 -4.35 3.71 9.17
CA VAL A 35 -4.56 5.08 8.69
C VAL A 35 -6.01 5.27 8.26
N MET A 36 -6.64 6.30 8.82
CA MET A 36 -7.97 6.76 8.46
C MET A 36 -7.87 7.98 7.55
N VAL A 37 -8.42 7.87 6.34
CA VAL A 37 -8.57 8.99 5.39
C VAL A 37 -10.05 9.20 5.12
N GLY A 38 -10.60 10.29 5.67
CA GLY A 38 -12.06 10.44 5.76
C GLY A 38 -12.68 9.32 6.58
N GLN A 39 -13.60 8.57 5.97
CA GLN A 39 -14.27 7.41 6.58
C GLN A 39 -13.63 6.06 6.16
N GLN A 40 -12.54 6.10 5.40
CA GLN A 40 -11.90 4.91 4.87
C GLN A 40 -10.65 4.55 5.67
N ARG A 41 -10.48 3.25 5.91
CA ARG A 41 -9.38 2.69 6.69
C ARG A 41 -8.37 1.98 5.80
N TYR A 42 -7.10 2.14 6.13
CA TYR A 42 -5.98 1.62 5.37
C TYR A 42 -4.90 1.09 6.30
N GLN A 43 -4.27 0.00 5.89
CA GLN A 43 -3.17 -0.65 6.59
C GLN A 43 -1.88 -0.42 5.80
N ILE A 44 -0.79 -0.18 6.51
CA ILE A 44 0.52 0.09 5.89
C ILE A 44 1.56 -0.90 6.42
N TRP A 45 2.34 -1.47 5.51
CA TRP A 45 3.55 -2.23 5.82
C TRP A 45 4.75 -1.54 5.17
N PHE A 46 5.79 -1.28 5.96
CA PHE A 46 7.06 -0.80 5.41
C PHE A 46 7.84 -1.98 4.85
N HIS A 47 8.38 -1.81 3.65
CA HIS A 47 9.29 -2.80 3.11
C HIS A 47 10.61 -2.77 3.88
N GLN A 48 11.23 -3.93 4.10
CA GLN A 48 12.42 -4.04 4.96
C GLN A 48 13.71 -3.53 4.30
N ARG A 49 13.73 -3.44 2.97
CA ARG A 49 14.95 -3.17 2.18
C ARG A 49 14.73 -2.00 1.21
N ASP A 50 13.69 -2.12 0.41
CA ASP A 50 13.31 -1.11 -0.58
C ASP A 50 12.59 0.09 0.06
N GLN A 51 12.71 1.26 -0.58
CA GLN A 51 12.02 2.49 -0.19
C GLN A 51 10.57 2.49 -0.70
N THR A 52 9.82 1.47 -0.30
CA THR A 52 8.40 1.33 -0.64
C THR A 52 7.57 0.96 0.58
N VAL A 53 6.29 1.34 0.55
CA VAL A 53 5.28 0.90 1.50
C VAL A 53 4.17 0.17 0.77
N LEU A 54 3.70 -0.92 1.34
CA LEU A 54 2.48 -1.58 0.90
C LEU A 54 1.31 -0.95 1.64
N VAL A 55 0.31 -0.50 0.91
CA VAL A 55 -0.93 0.06 1.45
C VAL A 55 -2.09 -0.82 1.01
N GLN A 56 -2.95 -1.20 1.94
CA GLN A 56 -4.16 -1.94 1.64
C GLN A 56 -5.36 -1.29 2.32
N ARG A 57 -6.48 -1.17 1.58
CA ARG A 57 -7.75 -0.73 2.16
C ARG A 57 -8.42 -1.88 2.93
N GLY A 58 -8.96 -1.57 4.11
CA GLY A 58 -9.72 -2.52 4.94
C GLY A 58 -9.28 -2.54 6.41
N ASP A 59 -9.86 -3.46 7.18
CA ASP A 59 -9.57 -3.61 8.61
C ASP A 59 -8.24 -4.31 8.91
N PRO A 60 -7.53 -3.91 9.99
CA PRO A 60 -6.24 -4.47 10.40
C PRO A 60 -6.25 -5.99 10.52
N ARG A 61 -5.46 -6.65 9.68
CA ARG A 61 -5.21 -8.09 9.74
C ARG A 61 -3.77 -8.40 9.30
N PRO A 62 -3.19 -9.54 9.71
CA PRO A 62 -1.89 -9.96 9.22
C PRO A 62 -1.85 -10.11 7.69
N LEU A 63 -0.78 -9.64 7.05
CA LEU A 63 -0.65 -9.70 5.58
C LEU A 63 -0.73 -11.14 5.04
N GLY A 64 -0.14 -12.11 5.76
CA GLY A 64 -0.21 -13.52 5.38
C GLY A 64 -1.65 -14.07 5.38
N GLN A 65 -2.50 -13.63 6.31
CA GLN A 65 -3.90 -14.03 6.35
C GLN A 65 -4.67 -13.45 5.16
N MET A 66 -4.35 -12.22 4.76
CA MET A 66 -4.97 -11.59 3.60
C MET A 66 -4.59 -12.27 2.29
N LEU A 67 -3.32 -12.63 2.11
CA LEU A 67 -2.89 -13.30 0.87
C LEU A 67 -3.54 -14.68 0.72
N ALA A 68 -3.83 -15.36 1.84
CA ALA A 68 -4.59 -16.61 1.84
C ALA A 68 -6.10 -16.41 1.54
N GLN A 69 -6.65 -15.22 1.84
CA GLN A 69 -8.04 -14.87 1.60
C GLN A 69 -8.13 -14.01 0.33
N ASN A 70 -8.39 -14.65 -0.81
CA ASN A 70 -8.60 -14.00 -2.11
C ASN A 70 -9.35 -12.65 -1.93
N LEU A 71 -8.70 -11.53 -2.31
CA LEU A 71 -9.01 -10.12 -1.97
C LEU A 71 -10.36 -9.58 -2.51
N THR A 72 -11.40 -10.42 -2.61
CA THR A 72 -12.67 -10.11 -3.28
C THR A 72 -13.64 -9.26 -2.45
N ILE A 73 -13.40 -9.08 -1.15
CA ILE A 73 -14.37 -8.45 -0.22
C ILE A 73 -14.68 -6.98 -0.57
N TYR A 74 -13.74 -6.24 -1.18
CA TYR A 74 -13.96 -4.84 -1.59
C TYR A 74 -13.81 -4.59 -3.10
N ALA A 75 -13.71 -5.65 -3.91
CA ALA A 75 -13.56 -5.51 -5.37
C ALA A 75 -14.76 -4.82 -6.05
N ALA A 76 -15.91 -4.79 -5.39
CA ALA A 76 -17.13 -4.11 -5.87
C ALA A 76 -17.15 -2.59 -5.60
N ASP A 77 -16.27 -2.07 -4.74
CA ASP A 77 -16.19 -0.64 -4.43
C ASP A 77 -15.28 0.10 -5.44
N ARG A 78 -15.66 1.34 -5.81
CA ARG A 78 -14.75 2.21 -6.56
C ARG A 78 -13.41 2.31 -5.83
N SER A 79 -12.33 1.93 -6.52
CA SER A 79 -10.97 2.16 -6.02
C SER A 79 -10.79 3.64 -5.69
N PRO A 80 -10.23 3.98 -4.51
CA PRO A 80 -9.83 5.35 -4.21
C PRO A 80 -8.94 5.93 -5.30
N GLY A 81 -9.05 7.24 -5.54
CA GLY A 81 -8.19 7.94 -6.50
C GLY A 81 -6.73 7.92 -6.06
N ILE A 82 -5.81 8.11 -7.01
CA ILE A 82 -4.35 8.06 -6.76
C ILE A 82 -3.88 9.02 -5.66
N LEU A 83 -4.53 10.18 -5.53
CA LEU A 83 -4.24 11.16 -4.49
C LEU A 83 -4.55 10.62 -3.09
N THR A 84 -5.62 9.82 -2.93
CA THR A 84 -5.97 9.21 -1.65
C THR A 84 -4.89 8.24 -1.20
N TRP A 85 -4.39 7.41 -2.11
CA TRP A 85 -3.30 6.47 -1.81
C TRP A 85 -2.02 7.19 -1.39
N GLY A 86 -1.65 8.27 -2.08
CA GLY A 86 -0.53 9.13 -1.68
C GLY A 86 -0.74 9.76 -0.30
N ALA A 87 -1.95 10.28 -0.02
CA ALA A 87 -2.29 10.85 1.28
C ALA A 87 -2.19 9.83 2.43
N VAL A 88 -2.62 8.59 2.19
CA VAL A 88 -2.49 7.49 3.17
C VAL A 88 -1.02 7.25 3.51
N ALA A 89 -0.15 7.08 2.51
CA ALA A 89 1.28 6.87 2.73
C ALA A 89 1.92 8.07 3.44
N ASN A 90 1.60 9.28 2.99
CA ASN A 90 2.15 10.51 3.55
C ASN A 90 1.73 10.77 5.00
N ALA A 91 0.64 10.16 5.48
CA ALA A 91 0.24 10.24 6.89
C ALA A 91 1.32 9.72 7.84
N VAL A 92 2.11 8.73 7.41
CA VAL A 92 3.21 8.14 8.20
C VAL A 92 4.59 8.51 7.67
N LEU A 93 4.72 8.84 6.38
CA LEU A 93 6.00 9.26 5.80
C LEU A 93 6.37 10.70 6.14
N ASN A 94 5.42 11.64 6.10
CA ASN A 94 5.71 13.06 6.31
C ASN A 94 6.31 13.35 7.70
N PRO A 95 5.82 12.75 8.81
CA PRO A 95 6.44 12.92 10.13
C PRO A 95 7.91 12.47 10.19
N LEU A 96 8.34 11.59 9.28
CA LEU A 96 9.72 11.12 9.16
C LEU A 96 10.58 11.98 8.23
N GLY A 97 10.02 13.03 7.62
CA GLY A 97 10.70 13.82 6.59
C GLY A 97 10.78 13.12 5.22
N CYS A 98 9.89 12.16 4.98
CA CYS A 98 9.76 11.44 3.72
C CYS A 98 8.43 11.75 3.02
N TYR A 99 8.36 11.49 1.73
CA TYR A 99 7.17 11.74 0.91
C TYR A 99 7.01 10.65 -0.16
N ALA A 100 5.76 10.31 -0.45
CA ALA A 100 5.39 9.37 -1.51
C ALA A 100 5.68 9.97 -2.90
N THR A 101 6.18 9.14 -3.82
CA THR A 101 6.60 9.55 -5.17
C THR A 101 5.85 8.83 -6.28
N GLU A 102 5.68 7.52 -6.17
CA GLU A 102 5.04 6.70 -7.20
C GLU A 102 4.04 5.74 -6.55
N VAL A 103 2.83 5.65 -7.11
CA VAL A 103 1.78 4.75 -6.66
C VAL A 103 1.55 3.70 -7.73
N THR A 104 1.86 2.44 -7.42
CA THR A 104 1.72 1.29 -8.33
C THR A 104 0.78 0.23 -7.73
N GLY A 105 0.34 -0.72 -8.54
CA GLY A 105 -0.62 -1.75 -8.15
C GLY A 105 -2.06 -1.44 -8.55
N ALA A 106 -3.00 -2.30 -8.15
CA ALA A 106 -4.39 -2.28 -8.61
C ALA A 106 -5.38 -2.61 -7.48
N ASP A 107 -6.63 -2.18 -7.68
CA ASP A 107 -7.77 -2.43 -6.78
C ASP A 107 -7.56 -1.96 -5.34
N GLN A 108 -7.51 -2.89 -4.37
CA GLN A 108 -7.52 -2.61 -2.94
C GLN A 108 -6.12 -2.51 -2.32
N MET A 109 -5.08 -2.70 -3.13
CA MET A 109 -3.70 -2.72 -2.68
C MET A 109 -2.82 -1.85 -3.59
N ARG A 110 -1.94 -1.05 -2.99
CA ARG A 110 -0.96 -0.26 -3.71
C ARG A 110 0.41 -0.43 -3.08
N GLU A 111 1.41 -0.54 -3.92
CA GLU A 111 2.80 -0.33 -3.50
C GLU A 111 3.18 1.10 -3.85
N ILE A 112 3.68 1.82 -2.85
CA ILE A 112 3.96 3.25 -2.95
C ILE A 112 5.43 3.46 -2.66
N ALA A 113 6.17 3.93 -3.65
CA ALA A 113 7.55 4.36 -3.46
C ALA A 113 7.60 5.68 -2.69
N TYR A 114 8.67 5.87 -1.92
CA TYR A 114 8.90 7.11 -1.20
C TYR A 114 10.36 7.57 -1.29
N GLN A 115 10.57 8.85 -1.02
CA GLN A 115 11.87 9.46 -0.88
C GLN A 115 11.93 10.27 0.41
N CYS A 116 13.12 10.40 0.98
CA CYS A 116 13.35 11.16 2.20
C CYS A 116 14.23 12.36 1.90
N ALA A 117 13.91 13.52 2.49
CA ALA A 117 14.71 14.73 2.32
C ALA A 117 16.11 14.58 2.91
N GLN A 118 16.26 13.74 3.93
CA GLN A 118 17.52 13.34 4.55
C GLN A 118 17.54 11.81 4.70
N PRO A 119 18.72 11.17 4.84
CA PRO A 119 18.80 9.75 5.17
C PRO A 119 18.09 9.45 6.50
N VAL A 120 17.19 8.46 6.48
CA VAL A 120 16.44 7.99 7.67
C VAL A 120 16.71 6.51 7.86
N ASP A 121 17.06 6.11 9.09
CA ASP A 121 17.01 4.70 9.49
C ASP A 121 15.54 4.29 9.63
N MET A 122 14.98 3.81 8.52
CA MET A 122 13.56 3.49 8.45
C MET A 122 13.16 2.38 9.42
N PRO A 123 13.89 1.25 9.55
CA PRO A 123 13.59 0.24 10.56
C PRO A 123 13.48 0.80 11.99
N ALA A 124 14.43 1.64 12.40
CA ALA A 124 14.41 2.26 13.73
C ALA A 124 13.24 3.26 13.87
N ALA A 125 13.04 4.10 12.86
CA ALA A 125 11.96 5.10 12.85
C ALA A 125 10.57 4.44 12.92
N VAL A 126 10.33 3.39 12.14
CA VAL A 126 9.07 2.63 12.18
C VAL A 126 8.90 1.96 13.53
N ALA A 127 9.94 1.31 14.07
CA ALA A 127 9.86 0.66 15.39
C ALA A 127 9.48 1.65 16.50
N ALA A 128 9.99 2.88 16.45
CA ALA A 128 9.70 3.92 17.43
C ALA A 128 8.24 4.41 17.39
N HIS A 129 7.57 4.38 16.23
CA HIS A 129 6.22 4.93 16.07
C HIS A 129 5.11 3.87 15.93
N ARG A 130 5.47 2.62 15.62
CA ARG A 130 4.54 1.53 15.26
C ARG A 130 3.38 1.37 16.23
N GLU A 131 3.62 1.40 17.54
CA GLU A 131 2.55 1.25 18.53
C GLU A 131 1.55 2.39 18.47
N GLN A 132 2.01 3.62 18.28
CA GLN A 132 1.14 4.78 18.11
C GLN A 132 0.36 4.68 16.80
N TRP A 133 1.03 4.36 15.70
CA TRP A 133 0.37 4.29 14.39
C TRP A 133 -0.65 3.15 14.28
N ARG A 134 -0.43 2.02 14.97
CA ARG A 134 -1.40 0.93 15.06
C ARG A 134 -2.67 1.29 15.82
N ARG A 135 -2.64 2.32 16.67
CA ARG A 135 -3.86 2.85 17.31
C ARG A 135 -4.71 3.71 16.37
N GLY A 136 -4.18 4.05 15.19
CA GLY A 136 -4.85 4.87 14.19
C GLY A 136 -4.15 6.22 13.98
N VAL A 137 -3.88 6.55 12.73
CA VAL A 137 -3.42 7.86 12.25
C VAL A 137 -4.52 8.46 11.40
N HIS A 138 -4.92 9.69 11.67
CA HIS A 138 -5.92 10.39 10.86
C HIS A 138 -5.23 11.33 9.88
N ALA A 139 -5.57 11.19 8.60
CA ALA A 139 -5.15 12.13 7.57
C ALA A 139 -6.37 12.74 6.87
N PRO A 140 -6.29 14.01 6.45
CA PRO A 140 -7.36 14.64 5.71
C PRO A 140 -7.56 13.94 4.36
N ALA A 141 -8.82 13.81 3.93
CA ALA A 141 -9.10 13.38 2.57
C ALA A 141 -8.58 14.43 1.59
N PRO A 142 -7.85 14.03 0.53
CA PRO A 142 -7.34 14.98 -0.45
C PRO A 142 -8.51 15.68 -1.16
N THR A 143 -8.44 16.99 -1.23
CA THR A 143 -9.39 17.79 -1.99
C THR A 143 -9.14 17.58 -3.48
N PRO A 144 -10.17 17.28 -4.29
CA PRO A 144 -10.00 17.27 -5.74
C PRO A 144 -9.51 18.65 -6.21
N PRO A 145 -8.63 18.72 -7.23
CA PRO A 145 -8.28 20.01 -7.82
C PRO A 145 -9.58 20.69 -8.28
N THR A 146 -9.76 21.94 -7.86
CA THR A 146 -10.83 22.79 -8.36
C THR A 146 -10.57 22.99 -9.86
N GLN A 147 -11.53 22.58 -10.70
CA GLN A 147 -11.46 22.80 -12.14
C GLN A 147 -11.67 24.27 -12.49
#